data_AF-A0A930KDN9-F1
#
_entry.id   AF-A0A930KDN9-F1
#
_cell.length_a   1.000
_cell.length_b   1.000
_cell.length_c   1.000
_cell.angle_alpha   90.00
_cell.angle_beta   90.00
_cell.angle_gamma   90.00
#
_symmetry.space_group_name_H-M   'P 1'
#
loop_
_entity.id
_entity.type
_entity.pdbx_description
1 polymer ?
#
loop_
_entity_poly.entity_id
_entity_poly.type
_entity_poly.pdbx_seq_one_letter_code
_entity_poly.pdbx_strand_id
1 'polypeptide(L)'
;MSKSTHFIGQPLYIQLLNYFNRDEILSLSQAQGGEHYIKKFDAWHHLVVMLYVVMMRLDSLREIKTSLFANVNRFNHLGLTQIHIL
;
A
#
# COMPACT_ATOMS: atom_id res chain seq x y z
N MET A 1 -13.87 4.08 23.31
CA MET A 1 -13.40 4.50 21.96
C MET A 1 -14.17 5.74 21.54
N SER A 2 -13.52 6.90 21.48
CA SER A 2 -14.10 8.11 20.91
C SER A 2 -14.27 7.91 19.39
N LYS A 3 -15.50 8.06 18.89
CA LYS A 3 -15.84 7.98 17.45
C LYS A 3 -15.62 9.35 16.78
N SER A 4 -14.42 9.88 16.87
CA SER A 4 -14.05 11.05 16.07
C SER A 4 -13.54 10.59 14.71
N THR A 5 -14.36 10.71 13.66
CA THR A 5 -13.99 10.48 12.25
C THR A 5 -13.25 11.67 11.62
N HIS A 6 -13.08 12.77 12.36
CA HIS A 6 -12.37 13.96 11.90
C HIS A 6 -10.87 13.85 12.18
N PHE A 7 -10.13 13.26 11.24
CA PHE A 7 -8.67 13.14 11.30
C PHE A 7 -7.99 14.38 10.70
N ILE A 8 -8.09 15.51 11.41
CA ILE A 8 -7.41 16.74 11.02
C ILE A 8 -5.90 16.51 11.16
N GLY A 9 -5.17 16.54 10.04
CA GLY A 9 -3.72 16.32 9.98
C GLY A 9 -3.27 14.97 9.42
N GLN A 10 -4.19 14.02 9.17
CA GLN A 10 -3.85 12.75 8.53
C GLN A 10 -3.87 12.91 7.01
N PRO A 11 -2.83 12.48 6.27
CA PRO A 11 -2.80 12.56 4.81
C PRO A 11 -4.00 11.81 4.19
N LEU A 12 -4.60 12.37 3.12
CA LEU A 12 -5.71 11.76 2.38
C LEU A 12 -5.43 10.29 2.01
N TYR A 13 -4.18 10.00 1.65
CA TYR A 13 -3.71 8.66 1.33
C TYR A 13 -3.95 7.65 2.47
N ILE A 14 -3.63 8.01 3.71
CA ILE A 14 -3.83 7.13 4.87
C ILE A 14 -5.32 7.00 5.19
N GLN A 15 -6.09 8.08 5.02
CA GLN A 15 -7.54 8.02 5.19
C GLN A 15 -8.18 7.04 4.20
N LEU A 16 -7.74 7.07 2.93
CA LEU A 16 -8.18 6.11 1.90
C LEU A 16 -7.80 4.68 2.28
N LEU A 17 -6.56 4.44 2.71
CA LEU A 17 -6.10 3.12 3.16
C LEU A 17 -6.93 2.56 4.32
N ASN A 18 -7.38 3.42 5.24
CA ASN A 18 -8.19 2.99 6.39
C ASN A 18 -9.59 2.47 6.01
N TYR A 19 -10.08 2.73 4.78
CA TYR A 19 -11.33 2.14 4.29
C TYR A 19 -11.16 0.69 3.82
N PHE A 20 -9.93 0.24 3.62
CA PHE A 20 -9.63 -1.11 3.15
C PHE A 20 -9.26 -2.03 4.31
N ASN A 21 -9.94 -3.16 4.42
CA ASN A 21 -9.58 -4.20 5.37
C ASN A 21 -8.47 -5.09 4.78
N ARG A 22 -7.28 -5.04 5.39
CA ARG A 22 -6.11 -5.80 4.96
C ARG A 22 -6.36 -7.30 4.94
N ASP A 23 -6.95 -7.85 6.00
CA ASP A 23 -7.14 -9.30 6.13
C ASP A 23 -8.15 -9.81 5.10
N GLU A 24 -9.20 -9.03 4.84
CA GLU A 24 -10.20 -9.32 3.82
C GLU A 24 -9.56 -9.36 2.42
N ILE A 25 -8.76 -8.34 2.07
CA ILE A 25 -8.06 -8.28 0.79
C ILE A 25 -7.12 -9.47 0.61
N LEU A 26 -6.32 -9.80 1.63
CA LEU A 26 -5.40 -10.92 1.57
C LEU A 26 -6.14 -12.26 1.44
N SER A 27 -7.25 -12.43 2.17
CA SER A 27 -8.07 -13.63 2.07
C SER A 27 -8.69 -13.82 0.67
N LEU A 28 -9.15 -12.72 0.06
CA LEU A 28 -9.69 -12.71 -1.30
C LEU A 28 -8.60 -13.04 -2.32
N SER A 29 -7.43 -12.41 -2.20
CA SER A 29 -6.29 -12.68 -3.08
C SER A 29 -5.86 -14.14 -2.98
N GLN A 30 -5.76 -14.68 -1.76
CA GLN A 30 -5.39 -16.07 -1.53
C GLN A 30 -6.43 -17.04 -2.11
N ALA A 31 -7.73 -16.77 -1.91
CA ALA A 31 -8.81 -17.59 -2.47
C ALA A 31 -8.79 -17.63 -4.01
N GLN A 32 -8.31 -16.56 -4.65
CA GLN A 32 -8.12 -16.48 -6.10
C GLN A 32 -6.74 -17.01 -6.57
N GLY A 33 -5.91 -17.51 -5.66
CA GLY A 33 -4.56 -18.00 -5.96
C GLY A 33 -3.51 -16.90 -6.18
N GLY A 34 -3.85 -15.63 -5.94
CA GLY A 34 -2.97 -14.47 -6.12
C GLY A 34 -1.74 -14.47 -5.22
N GLU A 35 -1.81 -15.14 -4.07
CA GLU A 35 -0.69 -15.22 -3.12
C GLU A 35 0.21 -16.46 -3.29
N HIS A 36 -0.12 -17.39 -4.20
CA HIS A 36 0.58 -18.69 -4.28
C HIS A 36 2.08 -18.58 -4.61
N TYR A 37 2.48 -17.58 -5.40
CA TYR A 37 3.87 -17.35 -5.81
C TYR A 37 4.49 -16.08 -5.20
N ILE A 38 3.76 -15.40 -4.33
CA ILE A 38 4.20 -14.15 -3.74
C ILE A 38 5.08 -14.41 -2.51
N LYS A 39 6.25 -13.77 -2.46
CA LYS A 39 7.19 -13.90 -1.34
C LYS A 39 7.22 -12.70 -0.40
N LYS A 40 7.13 -11.49 -0.95
CA LYS A 40 7.35 -10.24 -0.20
C LYS A 40 6.41 -9.09 -0.57
N PHE A 41 5.63 -9.24 -1.64
CA PHE A 41 4.81 -8.16 -2.22
C PHE A 41 3.40 -8.69 -2.49
N ASP A 42 2.68 -8.94 -1.39
CA ASP A 42 1.28 -9.42 -1.38
C ASP A 42 0.29 -8.40 -1.96
N ALA A 43 -0.96 -8.82 -2.13
CA ALA A 43 -2.01 -7.96 -2.65
C ALA A 43 -2.21 -6.66 -1.85
N TRP A 44 -1.95 -6.67 -0.54
CA TRP A 44 -2.00 -5.46 0.27
C TRP A 44 -0.89 -4.48 -0.12
N HIS A 45 0.35 -4.95 -0.23
CA HIS A 45 1.47 -4.12 -0.70
C HIS A 45 1.21 -3.57 -2.11
N HIS A 46 0.63 -4.40 -2.99
CA HIS A 46 0.29 -3.98 -4.35
C HIS A 46 -0.77 -2.89 -4.36
N LEU A 47 -1.83 -3.01 -3.56
CA LEU A 47 -2.87 -1.98 -3.42
C LEU A 47 -2.28 -0.66 -2.90
N VAL A 48 -1.49 -0.71 -1.84
CA VAL A 48 -0.83 0.45 -1.22
C VAL A 48 0.02 1.20 -2.25
N VAL A 49 0.81 0.47 -3.04
CA VAL A 49 1.63 1.05 -4.11
C VAL A 49 0.76 1.61 -5.24
N MET A 50 -0.22 0.87 -5.74
CA MET A 50 -1.04 1.32 -6.87
C MET A 50 -1.82 2.59 -6.52
N LEU A 51 -2.34 2.70 -5.30
CA LEU A 51 -3.01 3.92 -4.85
C LEU A 51 -2.04 5.11 -4.79
N TYR A 52 -0.80 4.88 -4.32
CA TYR A 52 0.23 5.91 -4.31
C TYR A 52 0.62 6.37 -5.71
N VAL A 53 0.77 5.43 -6.64
CA VAL A 53 1.12 5.68 -8.05
C VAL A 53 0.06 6.55 -8.73
N VAL A 54 -1.22 6.25 -8.51
CA VAL A 54 -2.34 7.05 -9.05
C VAL A 54 -2.36 8.46 -8.45
N MET A 55 -2.18 8.59 -7.13
CA MET A 55 -2.16 9.90 -6.46
C MET A 55 -0.99 10.78 -6.90
N MET A 56 0.18 10.18 -7.16
CA MET A 56 1.39 10.88 -7.58
C MET A 56 1.52 11.02 -9.11
N ARG A 57 0.61 10.41 -9.89
CA ARG A 57 0.63 10.38 -11.36
C ARG A 57 1.97 9.87 -11.90
N LEU A 58 2.44 8.74 -11.38
CA LEU A 58 3.65 8.08 -11.87
C LEU A 58 3.25 7.09 -12.96
N ASP A 59 3.94 7.13 -14.11
CA ASP A 59 3.53 6.36 -15.29
C ASP A 59 4.52 5.22 -15.59
N SER A 60 5.78 5.34 -15.17
CA SER A 60 6.81 4.32 -15.43
C SER A 60 7.22 3.55 -14.18
N LEU A 61 7.51 2.25 -14.34
CA LEU A 61 8.05 1.43 -13.23
C LEU A 61 9.33 2.02 -12.61
N ARG A 62 10.14 2.71 -13.43
CA ARG A 62 11.34 3.40 -12.96
C ARG A 62 10.99 4.55 -12.02
N GLU A 63 10.04 5.41 -12.39
CA GLU A 63 9.56 6.50 -11.52
C GLU A 63 8.94 5.95 -10.24
N ILE A 64 8.14 4.89 -10.35
CA ILE A 64 7.53 4.21 -9.21
C ILE A 64 8.60 3.72 -8.24
N LYS A 65 9.61 3.00 -8.74
CA LYS A 65 10.72 2.48 -7.92
C LYS A 65 11.54 3.61 -7.28
N THR A 66 11.90 4.64 -8.05
CA THR A 66 12.66 5.79 -7.54
C THR A 66 11.88 6.53 -6.44
N SER A 67 10.58 6.76 -6.67
CA SER A 67 9.73 7.48 -5.71
C SER A 67 9.46 6.68 -4.44
N LEU A 68 9.26 5.37 -4.57
CA LEU A 68 9.10 4.46 -3.42
C LEU A 68 10.39 4.38 -2.60
N PHE A 69 11.56 4.29 -3.25
CA PHE A 69 12.85 4.28 -2.57
C PHE A 69 13.10 5.60 -1.82
N ALA A 70 12.83 6.73 -2.47
CA ALA A 70 12.94 8.05 -1.83
C ALA A 70 12.00 8.23 -0.62
N ASN A 71 10.91 7.47 -0.56
CA ASN A 71 9.88 7.58 0.47
C ASN A 71 9.75 6.33 1.36
N VAL A 72 10.74 5.43 1.38
CA VAL A 72 10.67 4.12 2.07
C VAL A 72 10.21 4.24 3.53
N ASN A 73 10.71 5.24 4.26
CA ASN A 73 10.36 5.48 5.66
C ASN A 73 8.87 5.78 5.87
N ARG A 74 8.20 6.38 4.88
CA ARG A 74 6.77 6.69 4.91
C ARG A 74 5.90 5.46 4.69
N PHE A 75 6.47 4.37 4.17
CA PHE A 75 5.74 3.15 3.83
C PHE A 75 5.99 2.00 4.81
N ASN A 76 7.07 2.06 5.60
CA ASN A 76 7.41 1.02 6.59
C ASN A 76 6.25 0.67 7.54
N HIS A 77 5.54 1.69 8.06
CA HIS A 77 4.41 1.49 8.97
C HIS A 77 3.14 0.96 8.28
N LEU A 78 3.11 0.93 6.95
CA LEU A 78 2.01 0.41 6.13
C LEU A 78 2.25 -1.04 5.69
N GLY A 79 3.32 -1.67 6.18
CA GLY A 79 3.70 -3.05 5.87
C GLY A 79 4.80 -3.20 4.83
N LEU A 80 5.13 -2.13 4.09
CA LEU A 80 6.21 -2.10 3.09
C LEU A 80 7.60 -1.96 3.75
N THR A 81 7.98 -2.91 4.60
CA THR A 81 9.25 -2.90 5.36
C THR A 81 10.46 -3.33 4.54
N GLN A 82 10.27 -4.03 3.43
CA GLN A 82 11.33 -4.40 2.50
C GLN A 82 10.93 -4.05 1.07
N ILE A 83 11.08 -2.77 0.69
CA ILE A 83 10.99 -2.34 -0.71
C ILE A 83 12.27 -2.79 -1.44
N HIS A 84 12.43 -4.10 -1.61
CA HIS A 84 13.28 -4.66 -2.66
C HIS A 84 12.39 -4.87 -3.87
N ILE A 85 12.11 -3.78 -4.58
CA ILE A 85 11.50 -3.90 -5.92
C ILE A 85 12.66 -4.27 -6.85
N LEU A 86 12.67 -5.54 -7.24
CA LEU A 86 13.74 -6.33 -7.88
C LEU A 86 14.78 -6.88 -6.89
#